data_AF-A0A353H272-F1
#
_entry.id   AF-A0A353H272-F1
#
_cell.length_a   1.000
_cell.length_b   1.000
_cell.length_c   1.000
_cell.angle_alpha   90.00
_cell.angle_beta   90.00
_cell.angle_gamma   90.00
#
_symmetry.space_group_name_H-M   'P 1'
#
loop_
_entity.id
_entity.type
_entity.pdbx_description
1 polymer ?
#
loop_
_entity_poly.entity_id
_entity_poly.type
_entity_poly.pdbx_seq_one_letter_code
_entity_poly.pdbx_strand_id
1 'polypeptide(L)' 'MEQKVGSFEVKKGLAQMLKGGVIMDVVTPEHARIAEDAGAVAVMALER' A
#
# COMPACT_ATOMS: atom_id res chain seq x y z
N MET A 1 15.43 -23.82 6.17
CA MET A 1 14.36 -23.30 5.29
C MET A 1 15.02 -22.39 4.28
N GLU A 2 14.80 -22.63 2.99
CA GLU A 2 15.33 -21.76 1.94
C GLU A 2 14.50 -20.47 1.88
N GLN A 3 15.15 -19.31 1.98
CA GLN A 3 14.45 -18.02 1.90
C GLN A 3 14.03 -17.75 0.46
N LYS A 4 12.72 -17.74 0.21
CA LYS A 4 12.15 -17.33 -1.07
C LYS A 4 12.09 -15.80 -1.15
N VAL A 5 13.11 -15.15 -1.69
CA VAL A 5 13.13 -13.68 -1.89
C VAL A 5 12.58 -13.33 -3.27
N GLY A 6 11.70 -12.31 -3.36
CA GLY A 6 11.24 -11.74 -4.63
C GLY A 6 10.41 -12.66 -5.54
N SER A 7 10.09 -13.88 -5.08
CA SER A 7 9.26 -14.84 -5.80
C SER A 7 7.84 -14.31 -6.04
N PHE A 8 7.16 -14.87 -7.05
CA PHE A 8 5.77 -14.53 -7.33
C PHE A 8 4.85 -14.78 -6.13
N GLU A 9 5.09 -15.88 -5.40
CA GLU A 9 4.34 -16.23 -4.18
C GLU A 9 4.40 -15.10 -3.15
N VAL A 10 5.59 -14.55 -2.90
CA VAL A 10 5.77 -13.42 -1.97
C VAL A 10 5.10 -12.16 -2.49
N LYS A 11 5.30 -11.81 -3.77
CA LYS A 11 4.69 -10.61 -4.38
C LYS A 11 3.15 -10.67 -4.36
N LYS A 12 2.59 -11.84 -4.66
CA LYS A 12 1.15 -12.10 -4.56
C LYS A 12 0.67 -11.93 -3.12
N GLY A 13 1.41 -12.46 -2.15
CA GLY A 13 1.13 -12.32 -0.72
C GLY A 13 1.04 -10.85 -0.28
N LEU A 14 1.98 -10.01 -0.70
CA LEU A 14 1.94 -8.57 -0.42
C LEU A 14 0.66 -7.92 -0.94
N ALA A 15 0.24 -8.24 -2.16
CA ALA A 15 -1.02 -7.74 -2.71
C ALA A 15 -2.26 -8.28 -1.97
N GLN A 16 -2.20 -9.50 -1.41
CA GLN A 16 -3.30 -10.03 -0.59
C GLN A 16 -3.47 -9.25 0.72
N MET A 17 -2.40 -8.69 1.29
CA MET A 17 -2.47 -7.93 2.55
C MET A 17 -3.28 -6.63 2.42
N LEU A 18 -3.45 -6.11 1.20
CA LEU A 18 -4.22 -4.89 0.93
C LEU A 18 -5.71 -5.16 0.66
N LYS A 19 -6.15 -6.43 0.66
CA LYS A 19 -7.54 -6.79 0.38
C LYS A 19 -8.50 -6.21 1.42
N GLY A 20 -9.62 -5.66 0.92
CA GLY A 20 -10.68 -5.10 1.77
C GLY A 20 -10.39 -3.69 2.28
N GLY A 21 -9.22 -3.12 1.95
CA GLY A 21 -8.88 -1.73 2.25
C GLY A 21 -9.12 -0.78 1.09
N VAL A 22 -8.89 0.51 1.37
CA VAL A 22 -8.89 1.59 0.37
C VAL A 22 -7.46 2.07 0.16
N ILE A 23 -7.08 2.29 -1.09
CA ILE A 23 -5.83 2.96 -1.47
C ILE A 23 -6.21 4.36 -1.98
N MET A 24 -5.63 5.41 -1.40
CA MET A 24 -5.97 6.80 -1.74
C MET A 24 -4.84 7.48 -2.51
N ASP A 25 -5.20 8.22 -3.57
CA ASP A 25 -4.26 9.08 -4.30
C ASP A 25 -3.95 10.34 -3.48
N VAL A 26 -2.66 10.68 -3.37
CA VAL A 26 -2.18 11.82 -2.57
C VAL A 26 -1.09 12.59 -3.31
N VAL A 27 -1.06 13.92 -3.15
CA VAL A 27 -0.07 14.83 -3.79
C VAL A 27 0.73 15.64 -2.78
N THR A 28 0.45 15.51 -1.48
CA THR A 28 1.16 16.18 -0.38
C THR A 28 1.32 15.24 0.82
N PRO A 29 2.32 15.48 1.70
CA PRO A 29 2.43 14.75 2.96
C PRO A 29 1.21 14.90 3.87
N GLU A 30 0.53 16.05 3.82
CA GLU A 30 -0.69 16.29 4.60
C GLU A 30 -1.84 15.39 4.14
N HIS A 31 -2.06 15.24 2.82
CA HIS A 31 -3.06 14.30 2.30
C HIS A 31 -2.76 12.86 2.74
N ALA A 32 -1.48 12.45 2.76
CA ALA A 32 -1.09 11.12 3.21
C ALA A 32 -1.46 10.90 4.69
N ARG A 33 -1.27 11.91 5.54
CA ARG A 33 -1.66 11.84 6.96
C ARG A 33 -3.18 11.75 7.13
N ILE A 34 -3.94 12.55 6.36
CA ILE A 34 -5.41 12.51 6.37
C ILE A 34 -5.92 11.14 5.88
N ALA A 35 -5.32 10.57 4.84
CA ALA A 35 -5.69 9.26 4.31
C ALA A 35 -5.44 8.13 5.32
N GLU A 36 -4.31 8.16 6.02
CA GLU A 36 -3.99 7.23 7.11
C GLU A 36 -5.02 7.34 8.24
N ASP A 37 -5.31 8.55 8.72
CA ASP A 37 -6.29 8.79 9.79
C ASP A 37 -7.72 8.39 9.37
N ALA A 38 -8.04 8.46 8.08
CA ALA A 38 -9.33 7.99 7.51
C ALA A 38 -9.41 6.47 7.32
N GLY A 39 -8.33 5.73 7.58
CA GLY A 39 -8.29 4.26 7.49
C GLY A 39 -7.89 3.71 6.12
N ALA A 40 -7.19 4.48 5.28
CA ALA A 40 -6.58 3.95 4.07
C ALA A 40 -5.49 2.93 4.43
N VAL A 41 -5.46 1.79 3.74
CA VAL A 41 -4.45 0.73 3.98
C VAL A 41 -3.13 1.01 3.27
N ALA A 42 -3.14 1.89 2.27
CA ALA A 42 -1.98 2.40 1.56
C ALA A 42 -2.33 3.73 0.88
N VAL A 43 -1.30 4.46 0.43
CA VAL A 43 -1.46 5.68 -0.37
C VAL A 43 -0.69 5.56 -1.68
N MET A 44 -1.21 6.16 -2.76
CA MET A 44 -0.52 6.30 -4.04
C MET A 44 -0.05 7.75 -4.18
N ALA A 45 1.26 7.97 -4.12
CA ALA A 45 1.85 9.29 -4.31
C ALA A 45 1.86 9.64 -5.79
N LEU A 46 1.20 10.74 -6.15
CA LEU A 46 1.14 11.26 -7.51
C LEU A 46 1.99 12.54 -7.62
N GLU A 47 2.58 12.74 -8.78
CA GLU A 47 3.14 14.04 -9.16
C GLU A 47 2.02 15.04 -9.49
N ARG A 48 2.32 16.33 -9.41
CA ARG A 48 1.37 17.41 -9.68
C ARG A 48 1.27 17.72 -11.17
#